data_AF-I3Y7R8-F1
#
_entry.id   AF-I3Y7R8-F1
#
_cell.length_a   1.000
_cell.length_b   1.000
_cell.length_c   1.000
_cell.angle_alpha   90.00
_cell.angle_beta   90.00
_cell.angle_gamma   90.00
#
_symmetry.space_group_name_H-M   'P 1'
#
loop_
_entity.id
_entity.type
_entity.pdbx_description
1 polymer ?
#
loop_
_entity_poly.entity_id
_entity_poly.type
_entity_poly.pdbx_seq_one_letter_code
_entity_poly.pdbx_strand_id
1 'polypeptide(L)'
;MNPKNEPLVRDRRTQTRIHVNIPIQVTFPGMTAPVTAINLDISWGGVLFSMTEPPPEQASSLRVVLPWKQGERITADAHLIRAKALQDGTHLIAARFFSLTPRSHSRLEHLLKMLQGGRAAGQNDHSSGLVRELEVTANDVDDLRHMLAQIASGRLSVTVFDAYDIDQSIKLSIAGTTGAPGIRLRARVVDLNKTQPTGFYWTELYTLTLEFEHPRKSIKAFVDLFLSHVPEGQDASKSRHLSEAPDWIRATPLARVTSAEKARRSGKSGQPCVLEADFPEALNRLTVGWGDVEAFEALFRDLVLGDQGQPDGWPADAWEELELLQNVHDLSYGISAARKSTLKVGRRV
;
A
#
# COMPACT_ATOMS: atom_id res chain seq x y z
N MET A 1 -22.11 -27.50 40.21
CA MET A 1 -21.71 -26.09 39.93
C MET A 1 -20.67 -26.13 38.82
N ASN A 2 -21.07 -25.87 37.57
CA ASN A 2 -20.14 -25.78 36.44
C ASN A 2 -19.79 -24.31 36.19
N PRO A 3 -18.50 -23.96 35.99
CA PRO A 3 -18.12 -22.62 35.60
C PRO A 3 -18.66 -22.36 34.19
N LYS A 4 -19.34 -21.23 34.02
CA LYS A 4 -19.85 -20.78 32.73
C LYS A 4 -18.65 -20.54 31.80
N ASN A 5 -18.63 -21.27 30.68
CA ASN A 5 -17.85 -20.91 29.51
C ASN A 5 -18.28 -19.50 29.07
N GLU A 6 -17.49 -18.49 29.42
CA GLU A 6 -17.53 -17.22 28.69
C GLU A 6 -17.12 -17.51 27.24
N PRO A 7 -17.91 -17.09 26.24
CA PRO A 7 -17.50 -17.26 24.85
C PRO A 7 -16.24 -16.43 24.62
N LEU A 8 -15.16 -17.11 24.24
CA LEU A 8 -13.96 -16.50 23.65
C LEU A 8 -14.42 -15.51 22.59
N VAL A 9 -14.34 -14.22 22.88
CA VAL A 9 -14.63 -13.14 21.92
C VAL A 9 -13.62 -13.32 20.78
N ARG A 10 -14.04 -13.96 19.69
CA ARG A 10 -13.24 -14.09 18.48
C ARG A 10 -12.78 -12.69 18.09
N ASP A 11 -11.48 -12.52 17.94
CA ASP A 11 -10.91 -11.26 17.48
C ASP A 11 -11.44 -10.98 16.06
N ARG A 12 -12.40 -10.06 15.94
CA ARG A 12 -13.01 -9.65 14.66
C ARG A 12 -12.09 -8.72 13.86
N ARG A 13 -10.85 -8.49 14.32
CA ARG A 13 -9.92 -7.57 13.69
C ARG A 13 -9.26 -8.23 12.49
N THR A 14 -9.40 -7.60 11.33
CA THR A 14 -8.83 -8.04 10.05
C THR A 14 -7.46 -7.40 9.76
N GLN A 15 -6.92 -6.60 10.69
CA GLN A 15 -5.71 -5.79 10.49
C GLN A 15 -4.78 -5.84 11.70
N THR A 16 -3.48 -5.95 11.42
CA THR A 16 -2.42 -5.98 12.43
C THR A 16 -2.28 -4.62 13.11
N ARG A 17 -2.22 -4.60 14.45
CA ARG A 17 -1.97 -3.40 15.26
C ARG A 17 -0.56 -3.39 15.78
N ILE A 18 0.06 -2.23 15.74
CA ILE A 18 1.41 -2.00 16.19
C ILE A 18 1.36 -0.99 17.32
N HIS A 19 1.75 -1.44 18.52
CA HIS A 19 1.93 -0.56 19.67
C HIS A 19 3.13 0.37 19.43
N VAL A 20 2.88 1.68 19.44
CA VAL A 20 3.88 2.74 19.24
C VAL A 20 3.41 4.04 19.90
N ASN A 21 4.25 4.55 20.81
CA ASN A 21 4.02 5.81 21.51
C ASN A 21 4.67 6.97 20.76
N ILE A 22 3.89 7.67 19.93
CA ILE A 22 4.37 8.84 19.18
C ILE A 22 3.40 10.02 19.31
N PRO A 23 3.90 11.27 19.39
CA PRO A 23 3.04 12.43 19.35
C PRO A 23 2.39 12.56 17.97
N ILE A 24 1.09 12.84 17.98
CA ILE A 24 0.28 13.09 16.79
C ILE A 24 -0.50 14.39 16.96
N GLN A 25 -0.92 14.97 15.84
CA GLN A 25 -1.87 16.08 15.85
C GLN A 25 -3.24 15.59 15.42
N VAL A 26 -4.27 16.03 16.14
CA VAL A 26 -5.67 15.70 15.88
C VAL A 26 -6.47 16.98 15.71
N THR A 27 -7.29 17.06 14.67
CA THR A 27 -8.18 18.21 14.44
C THR A 27 -9.60 17.71 14.31
N PHE A 28 -10.50 18.18 15.18
CA PHE A 28 -11.92 17.92 15.08
C PHE A 28 -12.60 18.97 14.17
N PRO A 29 -13.68 18.62 13.47
CA PRO A 29 -14.49 19.59 12.74
C PRO A 29 -14.93 20.76 13.64
N GLY A 30 -14.77 21.99 13.15
CA GLY A 30 -15.11 23.21 13.89
C GLY A 30 -14.02 23.73 14.83
N MET A 31 -12.95 22.98 15.08
CA MET A 31 -11.80 23.48 15.84
C MET A 31 -10.79 24.16 14.90
N THR A 32 -10.29 25.33 15.33
CA THR A 32 -9.30 26.11 14.56
C THR A 32 -7.86 25.62 14.78
N ALA A 33 -7.58 25.04 15.94
CA ALA A 33 -6.25 24.55 16.30
C ALA A 33 -6.23 23.02 16.44
N PRO A 34 -5.16 22.35 15.95
CA PRO A 34 -4.94 20.94 16.24
C PRO A 34 -4.61 20.72 17.72
N VAL A 35 -5.15 19.65 18.28
CA VAL A 35 -4.82 19.14 19.62
C VAL A 35 -3.68 18.13 19.51
N THR A 36 -2.70 18.23 20.41
CA THR A 36 -1.63 17.22 20.50
C THR A 36 -2.13 16.02 21.30
N ALA A 37 -1.95 14.83 20.75
CA ALA A 37 -2.28 13.56 21.39
C ALA A 37 -1.09 12.59 21.31
N ILE A 38 -1.13 11.54 22.11
CA ILE A 38 -0.15 10.45 22.05
C ILE A 38 -0.82 9.26 21.40
N ASN A 39 -0.35 8.89 20.20
CA ASN A 39 -0.73 7.61 19.60
C ASN A 39 -0.22 6.47 20.48
N LEU A 40 -1.04 5.46 20.69
CA LEU A 40 -0.72 4.26 21.46
C LEU A 40 -0.60 3.05 20.53
N ASP A 41 -1.54 2.92 19.59
CA ASP A 41 -1.54 1.85 18.58
C ASP A 41 -1.83 2.44 17.21
N ILE A 42 -1.14 1.92 16.19
CA ILE A 42 -1.44 2.19 14.78
C ILE A 42 -1.64 0.90 14.01
N SER A 43 -2.54 0.94 13.03
CA SER A 43 -2.78 -0.15 12.09
C SER A 43 -2.96 0.44 10.69
N TRP A 44 -3.07 -0.44 9.70
CA TRP A 44 -3.35 0.00 8.33
C TRP A 44 -4.66 0.79 8.24
N GLY A 45 -5.70 0.48 9.03
CA GLY A 45 -7.01 1.13 8.96
C GLY A 45 -7.39 2.03 10.11
N GLY A 46 -6.51 2.33 11.06
CA GLY A 46 -6.86 3.24 12.13
C GLY A 46 -5.82 3.36 13.23
N VAL A 47 -6.16 4.19 14.22
CA VAL A 47 -5.31 4.55 15.36
C VAL A 47 -6.08 4.47 16.68
N LEU A 48 -5.32 4.24 17.74
CA LEU A 48 -5.72 4.42 19.12
C LEU A 48 -4.79 5.46 19.72
N PHE A 49 -5.34 6.51 20.34
CA PHE A 49 -4.54 7.56 20.96
C PHE A 49 -5.15 8.03 22.27
N SER A 50 -4.33 8.65 23.12
CA SER A 50 -4.76 9.32 24.34
C SER A 50 -4.59 10.84 24.21
N MET A 51 -5.56 11.58 24.73
CA MET A 51 -5.52 13.05 24.82
C MET A 51 -6.03 13.53 26.18
N THR A 52 -5.57 14.71 26.62
CA THR A 52 -5.96 15.30 27.91
C THR A 52 -7.36 15.92 27.85
N GLU A 53 -7.68 16.55 26.72
CA GLU A 53 -8.98 17.19 26.52
C GLU A 53 -10.03 16.17 26.07
N PRO A 54 -11.30 16.30 26.48
CA PRO A 54 -12.36 15.46 25.94
C PRO A 54 -12.59 15.77 24.44
N PRO A 55 -12.98 14.78 23.63
CA PRO A 55 -13.45 15.06 22.28
C PRO A 55 -14.75 15.89 22.35
N PRO A 56 -15.03 16.75 21.36
CA PRO A 56 -16.32 17.45 21.29
C PRO A 56 -17.50 16.47 21.30
N GLU A 57 -18.58 16.78 22.01
CA GLU A 57 -19.71 15.85 22.24
C GLU A 57 -20.35 15.30 20.96
N GLN A 58 -20.32 16.07 19.86
CA GLN A 58 -20.90 15.70 18.57
C GLN A 58 -19.85 15.32 17.51
N ALA A 59 -18.60 15.09 17.92
CA ALA A 59 -17.54 14.70 16.99
C ALA A 59 -17.78 13.28 16.46
N SER A 60 -18.11 13.16 15.18
CA SER A 60 -18.20 11.86 14.48
C SER A 60 -16.97 11.57 13.62
N SER A 61 -16.17 12.59 13.34
CA SER A 61 -14.96 12.50 12.53
C SER A 61 -13.86 13.42 13.07
N LEU A 62 -12.64 13.14 12.64
CA LEU A 62 -11.46 13.92 12.95
C LEU A 62 -10.42 13.75 11.83
N ARG A 63 -9.47 14.67 11.77
CA ARG A 63 -8.24 14.51 10.99
C ARG A 63 -7.10 14.11 11.90
N VAL A 64 -6.41 13.05 11.54
CA VAL A 64 -5.20 12.57 12.21
C VAL A 64 -4.00 12.94 11.36
N VAL A 65 -2.97 13.49 12.00
CA VAL A 65 -1.70 13.86 11.38
C VAL A 65 -0.58 13.18 12.15
N LEU A 66 0.06 12.20 11.51
CA LEU A 66 1.22 11.49 12.03
C LEU A 66 2.52 12.12 11.49
N PRO A 67 3.59 12.16 12.29
CA PRO A 67 4.88 12.64 11.82
C PRO A 67 5.50 11.70 10.77
N TRP A 68 6.21 12.28 9.81
CA TRP A 68 7.04 11.57 8.83
C TRP A 68 8.45 12.19 8.76
N LYS A 69 9.36 11.54 8.02
CA LYS A 69 10.75 11.97 7.86
C LYS A 69 10.83 13.43 7.38
N GLN A 70 11.86 14.16 7.83
CA GLN A 70 12.17 15.52 7.39
C GLN A 70 11.03 16.55 7.55
N GLY A 71 10.20 16.40 8.58
CA GLY A 71 9.10 17.34 8.87
C GLY A 71 7.85 17.14 8.00
N GLU A 72 7.87 16.17 7.09
CA GLU A 72 6.69 15.76 6.34
C GLU A 72 5.68 15.05 7.26
N ARG A 73 4.47 14.81 6.72
CA ARG A 73 3.34 14.28 7.50
C ARG A 73 2.56 13.23 6.73
N ILE A 74 1.94 12.31 7.47
CA ILE A 74 0.89 11.41 6.98
C ILE A 74 -0.44 11.99 7.48
N THR A 75 -1.35 12.30 6.57
CA THR A 75 -2.67 12.84 6.92
C THR A 75 -3.75 11.84 6.58
N ALA A 76 -4.65 11.58 7.53
CA ALA A 76 -5.79 10.71 7.37
C ALA A 76 -7.05 11.36 7.95
N ASP A 77 -8.15 11.35 7.22
CA ASP A 77 -9.46 11.63 7.80
C ASP A 77 -10.03 10.33 8.37
N ALA A 78 -10.58 10.41 9.59
CA ALA A 78 -10.95 9.26 10.39
C ALA A 78 -12.32 9.44 11.07
N HIS A 79 -13.06 8.36 11.19
CA HIS A 79 -14.28 8.30 11.99
C HIS A 79 -13.91 8.04 13.44
N LEU A 80 -14.52 8.79 14.35
CA LEU A 80 -14.46 8.50 15.77
C LEU A 80 -15.29 7.24 16.02
N ILE A 81 -14.64 6.16 16.46
CA ILE A 81 -15.33 4.89 16.74
C ILE A 81 -15.79 4.82 18.19
N ARG A 82 -14.93 5.26 19.11
CA ARG A 82 -15.23 5.34 20.54
C ARG A 82 -14.28 6.30 21.25
N ALA A 83 -14.80 6.90 22.32
CA ALA A 83 -14.06 7.67 23.30
C ALA A 83 -14.34 7.10 24.69
N LYS A 84 -13.30 6.94 25.52
CA LYS A 84 -13.43 6.48 26.90
C LYS A 84 -12.61 7.36 27.83
N ALA A 85 -13.26 7.99 28.81
CA ALA A 85 -12.57 8.67 29.89
C ALA A 85 -11.85 7.66 30.80
N LEU A 86 -10.63 7.98 31.19
CA LEU A 86 -9.81 7.23 32.13
C LEU A 86 -9.81 7.93 33.50
N GLN A 87 -9.39 7.20 34.53
CA GLN A 87 -9.44 7.68 35.92
C GLN A 87 -8.50 8.86 36.19
N ASP A 88 -7.47 9.02 35.36
CA ASP A 88 -6.48 10.10 35.42
C ASP A 88 -6.92 11.38 34.68
N GLY A 89 -8.17 11.41 34.19
CA GLY A 89 -8.71 12.53 33.42
C GLY A 89 -8.32 12.52 31.94
N THR A 90 -7.53 11.55 31.48
CA THR A 90 -7.21 11.39 30.06
C THR A 90 -8.33 10.67 29.32
N HIS A 91 -8.39 10.87 28.01
CA HIS A 91 -9.39 10.30 27.12
C HIS A 91 -8.71 9.37 26.13
N LEU A 92 -9.15 8.11 26.11
CA LEU A 92 -8.72 7.11 25.14
C LEU A 92 -9.66 7.13 23.94
N ILE A 93 -9.10 7.43 22.77
CA ILE A 93 -9.84 7.62 21.53
C ILE A 93 -9.43 6.57 20.50
N ALA A 94 -10.40 5.85 19.95
CA ALA A 94 -10.18 4.96 18.82
C ALA A 94 -10.82 5.56 17.56
N ALA A 95 -10.02 5.67 16.49
CA ALA A 95 -10.46 6.22 15.22
C ALA A 95 -10.12 5.29 14.05
N ARG A 96 -11.04 5.18 13.08
CA ARG A 96 -10.87 4.39 11.86
C ARG A 96 -10.66 5.33 10.68
N PHE A 97 -9.60 5.11 9.91
CA PHE A 97 -9.37 5.88 8.70
C PHE A 97 -10.44 5.59 7.64
N PHE A 98 -10.96 6.64 7.01
CA PHE A 98 -11.88 6.51 5.87
C PHE A 98 -11.39 7.26 4.62
N SER A 99 -10.37 8.10 4.74
CA SER A 99 -9.79 8.81 3.61
C SER A 99 -8.30 9.09 3.86
N LEU A 100 -7.45 8.67 2.93
CA LEU A 100 -6.04 9.05 2.87
C LEU A 100 -5.69 9.48 1.44
N THR A 101 -4.82 10.47 1.27
CA THR A 101 -4.23 10.71 -0.05
C THR A 101 -3.34 9.52 -0.46
N PRO A 102 -3.17 9.21 -1.76
CA PRO A 102 -2.26 8.14 -2.19
C PRO A 102 -0.85 8.27 -1.58
N ARG A 103 -0.30 9.49 -1.55
CA ARG A 103 0.99 9.77 -0.88
C ARG A 103 0.98 9.44 0.62
N SER A 104 -0.08 9.80 1.35
CA SER A 104 -0.19 9.47 2.79
C SER A 104 -0.39 7.98 3.01
N HIS A 105 -1.11 7.29 2.13
CA HIS A 105 -1.28 5.84 2.17
C HIS A 105 0.06 5.12 1.96
N SER A 106 0.83 5.44 0.92
CA SER A 106 2.16 4.84 0.69
C SER A 106 3.11 5.05 1.88
N ARG A 107 3.10 6.26 2.46
CA ARG A 107 3.89 6.56 3.66
C ARG A 107 3.43 5.78 4.89
N LEU A 108 2.11 5.64 5.09
CA LEU A 108 1.57 4.83 6.17
C LEU A 108 2.00 3.37 6.03
N GLU A 109 1.95 2.80 4.83
CA GLU A 109 2.43 1.43 4.61
C GLU A 109 3.90 1.29 4.94
N HIS A 110 4.73 2.24 4.50
CA HIS A 110 6.16 2.22 4.81
C HIS A 110 6.41 2.38 6.33
N LEU A 111 5.67 3.26 7.01
CA LEU A 111 5.73 3.41 8.47
C LEU A 111 5.43 2.08 9.16
N LEU A 112 4.35 1.42 8.77
CA LEU A 112 3.91 0.17 9.37
C LEU A 112 4.94 -0.95 9.14
N LYS A 113 5.49 -1.05 7.93
CA LYS A 113 6.58 -1.99 7.61
C LYS A 113 7.83 -1.73 8.45
N MET A 114 8.24 -0.47 8.59
CA MET A 114 9.38 -0.10 9.45
C MET A 114 9.15 -0.49 10.91
N LEU A 115 7.94 -0.24 11.44
CA LEU A 115 7.61 -0.58 12.81
C LEU A 115 7.46 -2.09 13.05
N GLN A 116 7.09 -2.88 12.02
CA GLN A 116 7.09 -4.34 12.06
C GLN A 116 8.51 -4.92 11.99
N GLY A 117 9.33 -4.44 11.04
CA GLY A 117 10.70 -4.92 10.81
C GLY A 117 11.66 -4.65 11.97
N GLY A 118 11.38 -3.64 12.79
CA GLY A 118 12.12 -3.40 14.04
C GLY A 118 11.93 -4.47 15.12
N ARG A 119 10.97 -5.39 14.99
CA ARG A 119 10.66 -6.43 15.99
C ARG A 119 11.11 -7.85 15.62
N ALA A 120 11.55 -8.10 14.38
CA ALA A 120 12.06 -9.42 13.98
C ALA A 120 13.06 -9.30 12.83
N ALA A 121 14.35 -9.21 13.17
CA ALA A 121 15.42 -9.49 12.22
C ALA A 121 15.48 -11.02 12.02
N GLY A 122 14.76 -11.51 11.01
CA GLY A 122 14.84 -12.90 10.59
C GLY A 122 13.52 -13.47 10.14
N GLN A 123 13.10 -13.14 8.91
CA GLN A 123 12.56 -14.06 7.90
C GLN A 123 12.02 -13.22 6.74
N ASN A 124 12.47 -13.58 5.54
CA ASN A 124 11.86 -13.17 4.28
C ASN A 124 10.35 -13.39 4.36
N ASP A 125 9.53 -12.35 4.16
CA ASP A 125 8.18 -12.63 3.70
C ASP A 125 7.57 -11.49 2.90
N HIS A 126 7.32 -11.82 1.64
CA HIS A 126 6.47 -11.05 0.74
C HIS A 126 5.03 -11.23 1.24
N SER A 127 4.34 -10.09 1.46
CA SER A 127 3.07 -9.91 2.19
C SER A 127 3.25 -9.65 3.69
N SER A 128 3.38 -8.38 4.06
CA SER A 128 3.59 -7.94 5.44
C SER A 128 2.40 -8.16 6.41
N GLY A 129 1.41 -8.98 6.03
CA GLY A 129 0.24 -9.33 6.86
C GLY A 129 -0.55 -8.14 7.42
N LEU A 130 -0.37 -6.94 6.85
CA LEU A 130 -0.94 -5.71 7.40
C LEU A 130 -2.45 -5.64 7.18
N VAL A 131 -2.89 -6.04 6.00
CA VAL A 131 -4.28 -6.08 5.55
C VAL A 131 -4.40 -7.11 4.42
N ARG A 132 -5.63 -7.59 4.18
CA ARG A 132 -5.94 -8.43 3.02
C ARG A 132 -5.71 -7.66 1.72
N GLU A 133 -4.99 -8.27 0.79
CA GLU A 133 -4.70 -7.73 -0.54
C GLU A 133 -5.56 -8.45 -1.59
N LEU A 134 -6.07 -7.70 -2.55
CA LEU A 134 -6.78 -8.17 -3.73
C LEU A 134 -6.00 -7.72 -4.96
N GLU A 135 -5.45 -8.68 -5.70
CA GLU A 135 -4.77 -8.42 -6.97
C GLU A 135 -5.74 -8.59 -8.14
N VAL A 136 -5.85 -7.58 -9.00
CA VAL A 136 -6.64 -7.59 -10.22
C VAL A 136 -5.69 -7.40 -11.38
N THR A 137 -5.79 -8.25 -12.41
CA THR A 137 -4.93 -8.16 -13.59
C THR A 137 -5.74 -7.63 -14.76
N ALA A 138 -5.23 -6.59 -15.43
CA ALA A 138 -5.78 -6.16 -16.70
C ALA A 138 -5.38 -7.15 -17.79
N ASN A 139 -6.34 -7.62 -18.58
CA ASN A 139 -6.05 -8.54 -19.68
C ASN A 139 -5.38 -7.83 -20.86
N ASP A 140 -5.76 -6.58 -21.09
CA ASP A 140 -5.23 -5.71 -22.15
C ASP A 140 -5.31 -4.23 -21.73
N VAL A 141 -4.83 -3.34 -22.61
CA VAL A 141 -4.78 -1.90 -22.36
C VAL A 141 -6.18 -1.28 -22.27
N ASP A 142 -7.17 -1.81 -23.00
CA ASP A 142 -8.54 -1.30 -22.99
C ASP A 142 -9.25 -1.66 -21.67
N ASP A 143 -9.05 -2.88 -21.17
CA ASP A 143 -9.48 -3.33 -19.85
C ASP A 143 -8.83 -2.49 -18.74
N LEU A 144 -7.52 -2.21 -18.86
CA LEU A 144 -6.83 -1.30 -17.94
C LEU A 144 -7.43 0.11 -17.96
N ARG A 145 -7.68 0.67 -19.15
CA ARG A 145 -8.33 1.99 -19.30
C ARG A 145 -9.74 1.99 -18.72
N HIS A 146 -10.51 0.93 -18.89
CA HIS A 146 -11.85 0.80 -18.32
C HIS A 146 -11.80 0.75 -16.79
N MET A 147 -10.93 -0.07 -16.21
CA MET A 147 -10.72 -0.12 -14.76
C MET A 147 -10.30 1.23 -14.21
N LEU A 148 -9.36 1.92 -14.87
CA LEU A 148 -8.92 3.27 -14.51
C LEU A 148 -10.06 4.28 -14.52
N ALA A 149 -10.93 4.25 -15.54
CA ALA A 149 -12.11 5.11 -15.61
C ALA A 149 -13.08 4.84 -14.45
N GLN A 150 -13.31 3.56 -14.10
CA GLN A 150 -14.09 3.19 -12.92
C GLN A 150 -13.45 3.72 -11.63
N ILE A 151 -12.13 3.55 -11.47
CA ILE A 151 -11.38 4.08 -10.32
C ILE A 151 -11.53 5.59 -10.20
N ALA A 152 -11.41 6.33 -11.30
CA ALA A 152 -11.62 7.78 -11.33
C ALA A 152 -13.04 8.19 -10.93
N SER A 153 -14.04 7.33 -11.17
CA SER A 153 -15.42 7.53 -10.69
C SER A 153 -15.58 7.28 -9.16
N GLY A 154 -14.59 6.64 -8.54
CA GLY A 154 -14.55 6.34 -7.11
C GLY A 154 -15.07 4.95 -6.74
N ARG A 155 -15.45 4.11 -7.72
CA ARG A 155 -15.92 2.74 -7.49
C ARG A 155 -15.38 1.75 -8.51
N LEU A 156 -15.15 0.51 -8.11
CA LEU A 156 -14.73 -0.58 -8.99
C LEU A 156 -15.58 -1.81 -8.69
N SER A 157 -16.07 -2.48 -9.73
CA SER A 157 -16.74 -3.78 -9.58
C SER A 157 -15.80 -4.90 -10.02
N VAL A 158 -15.63 -5.91 -9.18
CA VAL A 158 -14.71 -7.03 -9.44
C VAL A 158 -15.31 -8.34 -8.97
N THR A 159 -15.07 -9.42 -9.72
CA THR A 159 -15.50 -10.76 -9.34
C THR A 159 -14.33 -11.57 -8.78
N VAL A 160 -14.55 -12.19 -7.62
CA VAL A 160 -13.55 -12.94 -6.85
C VAL A 160 -14.12 -14.29 -6.44
N PHE A 161 -13.23 -15.23 -6.07
CA PHE A 161 -13.59 -16.56 -5.59
C PHE A 161 -13.77 -16.63 -4.07
N ASP A 162 -13.28 -15.62 -3.36
CA ASP A 162 -13.27 -15.58 -1.91
C ASP A 162 -14.41 -14.71 -1.36
N ALA A 163 -14.93 -15.09 -0.20
CA ALA A 163 -15.82 -14.23 0.55
C ALA A 163 -15.07 -13.04 1.17
N TYR A 164 -15.69 -11.87 1.12
CA TYR A 164 -15.27 -10.64 1.80
C TYR A 164 -16.40 -10.14 2.68
N ASP A 165 -16.08 -9.38 3.72
CA ASP A 165 -17.09 -8.76 4.57
C ASP A 165 -17.43 -7.35 4.05
N ILE A 166 -18.70 -6.96 4.13
CA ILE A 166 -19.10 -5.57 3.94
C ILE A 166 -18.37 -4.71 4.99
N ASP A 167 -17.98 -3.50 4.59
CA ASP A 167 -17.13 -2.56 5.36
C ASP A 167 -15.68 -3.00 5.58
N GLN A 168 -15.24 -4.11 4.96
CA GLN A 168 -13.85 -4.52 4.99
C GLN A 168 -13.01 -3.60 4.08
N SER A 169 -12.06 -2.87 4.67
CA SER A 169 -11.00 -2.20 3.92
C SER A 169 -9.95 -3.22 3.44
N ILE A 170 -9.61 -3.16 2.17
CA ILE A 170 -8.66 -4.04 1.47
C ILE A 170 -7.64 -3.20 0.71
N LYS A 171 -6.45 -3.77 0.53
CA LYS A 171 -5.46 -3.25 -0.41
C LYS A 171 -5.78 -3.79 -1.79
N LEU A 172 -6.07 -2.93 -2.75
CA LEU A 172 -6.26 -3.28 -4.15
C LEU A 172 -4.94 -3.08 -4.89
N SER A 173 -4.43 -4.11 -5.55
CA SER A 173 -3.31 -4.03 -6.47
C SER A 173 -3.81 -4.34 -7.88
N ILE A 174 -3.64 -3.41 -8.81
CA ILE A 174 -3.96 -3.63 -10.22
C ILE A 174 -2.64 -3.83 -10.95
N ALA A 175 -2.39 -5.08 -11.37
CA ALA A 175 -1.27 -5.39 -12.23
C ALA A 175 -1.58 -4.89 -13.65
N GLY A 176 -0.75 -3.99 -14.16
CA GLY A 176 -0.83 -3.50 -15.53
C GLY A 176 -0.43 -4.56 -16.55
N THR A 177 -0.62 -4.23 -17.83
CA THR A 177 -0.01 -4.97 -18.95
C THR A 177 1.51 -4.77 -18.93
N THR A 178 2.29 -5.66 -19.57
CA THR A 178 3.77 -5.56 -19.69
C THR A 178 4.21 -4.12 -19.97
N GLY A 179 4.98 -3.52 -19.06
CA GLY A 179 5.52 -2.16 -19.14
C GLY A 179 4.71 -1.05 -18.46
N ALA A 180 3.53 -1.33 -17.89
CA ALA A 180 2.75 -0.35 -17.12
C ALA A 180 2.93 -0.57 -15.60
N PRO A 181 3.16 0.49 -14.79
CA PRO A 181 3.36 0.35 -13.36
C PRO A 181 2.09 -0.19 -12.68
N GLY A 182 2.26 -1.07 -11.69
CA GLY A 182 1.13 -1.57 -10.90
C GLY A 182 0.50 -0.45 -10.06
N ILE A 183 -0.83 -0.41 -10.00
CA ILE A 183 -1.56 0.57 -9.19
C ILE A 183 -1.92 -0.04 -7.85
N ARG A 184 -1.53 0.62 -6.75
CA ARG A 184 -1.90 0.20 -5.39
C ARG A 184 -2.81 1.23 -4.76
N LEU A 185 -4.01 0.81 -4.40
CA LEU A 185 -5.04 1.66 -3.81
C LEU A 185 -5.63 0.99 -2.58
N ARG A 186 -6.28 1.81 -1.77
CA ARG A 186 -7.09 1.41 -0.64
C ARG A 186 -8.56 1.52 -1.03
N ALA A 187 -9.29 0.43 -0.82
CA ALA A 187 -10.72 0.39 -1.08
C ALA A 187 -11.48 -0.34 0.02
N ARG A 188 -12.76 -0.05 0.15
CA ARG A 188 -13.69 -0.71 1.06
C ARG A 188 -14.73 -1.50 0.26
N VAL A 189 -15.05 -2.70 0.73
CA VAL A 189 -16.16 -3.49 0.19
C VAL A 189 -17.47 -2.85 0.66
N VAL A 190 -18.26 -2.32 -0.28
CA VAL A 190 -19.54 -1.65 0.00
C VAL A 190 -20.75 -2.49 -0.42
N ASP A 191 -20.55 -3.44 -1.33
CA ASP A 191 -21.59 -4.41 -1.73
C ASP A 191 -20.95 -5.76 -2.08
N LEU A 192 -21.70 -6.83 -1.84
CA LEU A 192 -21.31 -8.22 -2.07
C LEU A 192 -22.48 -8.99 -2.66
N ASN A 193 -22.38 -9.36 -3.93
CA ASN A 193 -23.36 -10.19 -4.60
C ASN A 193 -22.78 -11.58 -4.86
N LYS A 194 -23.34 -12.60 -4.23
CA LYS A 194 -22.97 -13.99 -4.49
C LYS A 194 -23.62 -14.44 -5.79
N THR A 195 -22.79 -14.82 -6.76
CA THR A 195 -23.23 -15.38 -8.04
C THR A 195 -22.87 -16.85 -8.11
N GLN A 196 -23.84 -17.68 -8.49
CA GLN A 196 -23.62 -19.08 -8.84
C GLN A 196 -23.80 -19.20 -10.36
N PRO A 197 -22.70 -19.27 -11.13
CA PRO A 197 -22.83 -19.39 -12.57
C PRO A 197 -23.49 -20.74 -12.90
N THR A 198 -24.52 -20.70 -13.74
CA THR A 198 -25.14 -21.91 -14.31
C THR A 198 -24.07 -22.74 -15.02
N GLY A 199 -23.84 -23.98 -14.57
CA GLY A 199 -22.80 -24.88 -15.09
C GLY A 199 -21.50 -24.93 -14.29
N PHE A 200 -21.28 -24.04 -13.31
CA PHE A 200 -20.11 -24.04 -12.43
C PHE A 200 -20.52 -24.15 -10.95
N TYR A 201 -21.26 -25.22 -10.62
CA TYR A 201 -21.77 -25.45 -9.25
C TYR A 201 -20.69 -25.76 -8.20
N TRP A 202 -19.44 -25.95 -8.63
CA TRP A 202 -18.32 -26.32 -7.75
C TRP A 202 -17.61 -25.11 -7.14
N THR A 203 -17.93 -23.88 -7.57
CA THR A 203 -17.28 -22.68 -7.03
C THR A 203 -18.28 -21.54 -6.80
N GLU A 204 -18.12 -20.85 -5.68
CA GLU A 204 -18.91 -19.67 -5.34
C GLU A 204 -18.16 -18.46 -5.88
N LEU A 205 -18.82 -17.67 -6.73
CA LEU A 205 -18.30 -16.39 -7.16
C LEU A 205 -18.95 -15.27 -6.35
N TYR A 206 -18.14 -14.26 -6.07
CA TYR A 206 -18.56 -13.06 -5.35
C TYR A 206 -18.24 -11.86 -6.20
N THR A 207 -19.24 -11.07 -6.55
CA THR A 207 -19.07 -9.78 -7.19
C THR A 207 -19.03 -8.71 -6.10
N LEU A 208 -17.87 -8.09 -5.91
CA LEU A 208 -17.63 -7.02 -4.98
C LEU A 208 -17.86 -5.68 -5.67
N THR A 209 -18.56 -4.76 -5.00
CA THR A 209 -18.42 -3.34 -5.29
C THR A 209 -17.47 -2.73 -4.28
N LEU A 210 -16.41 -2.11 -4.80
CA LEU A 210 -15.36 -1.46 -4.03
C LEU A 210 -15.53 0.05 -4.11
N GLU A 211 -15.41 0.75 -2.99
CA GLU A 211 -15.35 2.21 -2.92
C GLU A 211 -13.97 2.66 -2.41
N PHE A 212 -13.32 3.58 -3.13
CA PHE A 212 -11.95 3.98 -2.80
C PHE A 212 -11.91 4.92 -1.59
N GLU A 213 -11.05 4.61 -0.62
CA GLU A 213 -10.87 5.41 0.60
C GLU A 213 -9.76 6.46 0.40
N HIS A 214 -9.83 7.16 -0.74
CA HIS A 214 -8.97 8.29 -1.08
C HIS A 214 -9.83 9.47 -1.56
N PRO A 215 -9.36 10.73 -1.42
CA PRO A 215 -10.07 11.88 -1.97
C PRO A 215 -10.28 11.75 -3.48
N ARG A 216 -11.53 11.89 -3.95
CA ARG A 216 -11.88 11.73 -5.38
C ARG A 216 -11.02 12.58 -6.32
N LYS A 217 -10.72 13.83 -5.94
CA LYS A 217 -9.83 14.71 -6.72
C LYS A 217 -8.42 14.15 -6.85
N SER A 218 -7.89 13.53 -5.78
CA SER A 218 -6.56 12.92 -5.78
C SER A 218 -6.53 11.63 -6.59
N ILE A 219 -7.57 10.79 -6.50
CA ILE A 219 -7.68 9.59 -7.35
C ILE A 219 -7.74 10.00 -8.82
N LYS A 220 -8.60 10.96 -9.17
CA LYS A 220 -8.73 11.41 -10.56
C LYS A 220 -7.41 11.94 -11.11
N ALA A 221 -6.73 12.83 -10.37
CA ALA A 221 -5.43 13.33 -10.78
C ALA A 221 -4.38 12.21 -10.94
N PHE A 222 -4.40 11.21 -10.05
CA PHE A 222 -3.53 10.04 -10.14
C PHE A 222 -3.83 9.19 -11.39
N VAL A 223 -5.12 8.95 -11.69
CA VAL A 223 -5.53 8.21 -12.89
C VAL A 223 -5.19 8.98 -14.17
N ASP A 224 -5.44 10.28 -14.21
CA ASP A 224 -5.13 11.13 -15.37
C ASP A 224 -3.62 11.12 -15.67
N LEU A 225 -2.79 11.21 -14.62
CA LEU A 225 -1.33 11.06 -14.72
C LEU A 225 -0.94 9.66 -15.19
N PHE A 226 -1.60 8.61 -14.69
CA PHE A 226 -1.29 7.25 -15.10
C PHE A 226 -1.61 7.02 -16.59
N LEU A 227 -2.79 7.49 -17.03
CA LEU A 227 -3.22 7.38 -18.42
C LEU A 227 -2.31 8.13 -19.39
N SER A 228 -1.68 9.23 -18.99
CA SER A 228 -0.73 9.95 -19.86
C SER A 228 0.56 9.16 -20.13
N HIS A 229 0.85 8.12 -19.35
CA HIS A 229 2.03 7.26 -19.50
C HIS A 229 1.70 5.89 -20.12
N VAL A 230 0.42 5.57 -20.34
CA VAL A 230 0.01 4.34 -21.01
C VAL A 230 0.08 4.55 -22.53
N PRO A 231 0.88 3.78 -23.29
CA PRO A 231 0.96 3.91 -24.74
C PRO A 231 -0.43 3.85 -25.38
N GLU A 232 -0.72 4.76 -26.32
CA GLU A 232 -1.88 4.60 -27.20
C GLU A 232 -1.62 3.35 -28.05
N GLY A 233 -2.43 2.31 -27.84
CA GLY A 233 -2.20 1.00 -28.43
C GLY A 233 -2.08 1.09 -29.96
N GLN A 234 -0.93 0.71 -30.51
CA GLN A 234 -0.79 0.38 -31.92
C GLN A 234 -1.42 -0.99 -32.17
N ASP A 235 -2.36 -1.00 -33.12
CA ASP A 235 -2.96 -2.12 -33.83
C ASP A 235 -3.45 -3.32 -33.03
N ALA A 236 -4.76 -3.28 -32.76
CA ALA A 236 -5.62 -4.42 -32.54
C ALA A 236 -5.57 -5.40 -33.72
N SER A 237 -4.54 -6.23 -33.80
CA SER A 237 -4.44 -7.32 -34.78
C SER A 237 -3.44 -8.37 -34.32
N LYS A 238 -3.66 -9.00 -33.16
CA LYS A 238 -3.08 -10.30 -32.76
C LYS A 238 -3.65 -10.82 -31.44
N SER A 239 -4.96 -11.05 -31.38
CA SER A 239 -5.55 -11.95 -30.38
C SER A 239 -6.58 -12.86 -31.05
N ARG A 240 -6.07 -13.85 -31.79
CA ARG A 240 -6.85 -15.04 -32.15
C ARG A 240 -6.48 -16.11 -31.13
N HIS A 241 -7.27 -16.28 -30.07
CA HIS A 241 -7.42 -17.57 -29.35
C HIS A 241 -8.49 -17.58 -28.23
N LEU A 242 -9.45 -16.65 -28.18
CA LEU A 242 -10.53 -16.62 -27.16
C LEU A 242 -11.94 -16.43 -27.76
N SER A 243 -12.17 -16.87 -29.00
CA SER A 243 -13.43 -16.64 -29.72
C SER A 243 -14.64 -17.45 -29.24
N GLU A 244 -14.52 -18.27 -28.19
CA GLU A 244 -15.61 -19.17 -27.74
C GLU A 244 -16.14 -18.89 -26.32
N ALA A 245 -15.66 -17.87 -25.60
CA ALA A 245 -16.18 -17.54 -24.26
C ALA A 245 -17.41 -16.61 -24.32
N PRO A 246 -18.46 -16.82 -23.50
CA PRO A 246 -19.63 -15.91 -23.40
C PRO A 246 -19.27 -14.47 -23.01
N ASP A 247 -20.03 -13.49 -23.49
CA ASP A 247 -19.71 -12.05 -23.39
C ASP A 247 -19.59 -11.52 -21.96
N TRP A 248 -20.25 -12.15 -20.99
CA TRP A 248 -20.16 -11.76 -19.58
C TRP A 248 -18.83 -12.14 -18.90
N ILE A 249 -18.05 -13.06 -19.48
CA ILE A 249 -16.68 -13.38 -19.03
C ILE A 249 -15.67 -12.38 -19.61
N ARG A 250 -15.97 -11.76 -20.76
CA ARG A 250 -15.10 -10.79 -21.43
C ARG A 250 -15.15 -9.39 -20.81
N ALA A 251 -16.23 -9.07 -20.11
CA ALA A 251 -16.51 -7.73 -19.59
C ALA A 251 -16.15 -7.55 -18.10
N THR A 252 -15.48 -8.52 -17.46
CA THR A 252 -15.15 -8.44 -16.04
C THR A 252 -13.71 -8.85 -15.78
N PRO A 253 -12.85 -7.97 -15.25
CA PRO A 253 -11.48 -8.32 -14.94
C PRO A 253 -11.49 -9.41 -13.86
N LEU A 254 -10.94 -10.58 -14.19
CA LEU A 254 -10.83 -11.72 -13.29
C LEU A 254 -9.59 -11.52 -12.41
N ALA A 255 -9.80 -11.37 -11.10
CA ALA A 255 -8.71 -11.38 -10.13
C ALA A 255 -8.07 -12.78 -10.08
N ARG A 256 -6.73 -12.86 -10.14
CA ARG A 256 -5.98 -14.10 -9.92
C ARG A 256 -5.18 -14.00 -8.63
N VAL A 257 -5.07 -15.13 -7.93
CA VAL A 257 -4.13 -15.28 -6.81
C VAL A 257 -2.69 -15.29 -7.36
N THR A 258 -1.81 -14.62 -6.62
CA THR A 258 -0.51 -14.03 -7.00
C THR A 258 0.39 -14.75 -8.02
N SER A 259 1.13 -13.93 -8.77
CA SER A 259 2.33 -14.28 -9.56
C SER A 259 3.49 -14.84 -8.72
N ALA A 260 3.47 -14.65 -7.40
CA ALA A 260 4.46 -15.16 -6.45
C ALA A 260 4.47 -16.70 -6.33
N GLU A 261 3.35 -17.38 -6.64
CA GLU A 261 3.31 -18.85 -6.73
C GLU A 261 3.80 -19.37 -8.10
N LYS A 262 3.71 -18.53 -9.15
CA LYS A 262 4.19 -18.86 -10.49
C LYS A 262 5.71 -18.70 -10.62
N ALA A 263 6.28 -17.71 -9.93
CA ALA A 263 7.73 -17.49 -9.83
C ALA A 263 8.48 -18.67 -9.18
N ARG A 264 7.81 -19.48 -8.36
CA ARG A 264 8.39 -20.72 -7.80
C ARG A 264 8.63 -21.82 -8.86
N ARG A 265 8.13 -21.66 -10.10
CA ARG A 265 8.15 -22.73 -11.12
C ARG A 265 8.84 -22.39 -12.43
N SER A 266 9.38 -21.18 -12.64
CA SER A 266 10.02 -20.84 -13.93
C SER A 266 11.33 -20.09 -13.74
N GLY A 267 12.37 -20.82 -13.37
CA GLY A 267 13.74 -20.38 -13.60
C GLY A 267 14.06 -20.48 -15.09
N LYS A 268 14.08 -19.34 -15.77
CA LYS A 268 14.78 -18.97 -17.02
C LYS A 268 13.91 -18.05 -17.87
N SER A 269 14.24 -16.76 -17.88
CA SER A 269 14.03 -15.92 -19.06
C SER A 269 14.98 -14.73 -18.99
N GLY A 270 15.85 -14.59 -19.99
CA GLY A 270 16.74 -13.45 -20.18
C GLY A 270 16.01 -12.22 -20.67
N GLN A 271 15.03 -11.75 -19.89
CA GLN A 271 14.54 -10.38 -20.06
C GLN A 271 15.48 -9.44 -19.30
N PRO A 272 15.93 -8.33 -19.92
CA PRO A 272 16.69 -7.31 -19.22
C PRO A 272 15.85 -6.74 -18.08
N CYS A 273 16.51 -6.44 -16.96
CA CYS A 273 15.85 -5.87 -15.79
C CYS A 273 15.44 -4.41 -16.05
N VAL A 274 14.57 -3.83 -15.23
CA VAL A 274 14.00 -2.48 -15.46
C VAL A 274 15.09 -1.42 -15.52
N LEU A 275 16.12 -1.53 -14.68
CA LEU A 275 17.28 -0.63 -14.75
C LEU A 275 18.10 -0.80 -16.04
N GLU A 276 18.21 -2.01 -16.58
CA GLU A 276 18.91 -2.26 -17.85
C GLU A 276 18.13 -1.75 -19.05
N ALA A 277 16.80 -1.88 -19.02
CA ALA A 277 15.92 -1.48 -20.11
C ALA A 277 15.68 0.04 -20.14
N ASP A 278 15.32 0.61 -18.98
CA ASP A 278 14.73 1.95 -18.91
C ASP A 278 15.67 2.99 -18.28
N PHE A 279 16.66 2.54 -17.48
CA PHE A 279 17.59 3.43 -16.76
C PHE A 279 19.07 3.06 -16.94
N PRO A 280 19.56 2.83 -18.18
CA PRO A 280 20.94 2.39 -18.40
C PRO A 280 21.96 3.42 -17.91
N GLU A 281 21.62 4.72 -17.91
CA GLU A 281 22.49 5.79 -17.40
C GLU A 281 22.72 5.67 -15.88
N ALA A 282 21.71 5.23 -15.13
CA ALA A 282 21.80 5.00 -13.69
C ALA A 282 22.75 3.84 -13.39
N LEU A 283 22.63 2.74 -14.14
CA LEU A 283 23.53 1.59 -14.04
C LEU A 283 24.96 1.96 -14.43
N ASN A 284 25.15 2.66 -15.55
CA ASN A 284 26.47 3.11 -15.99
C ASN A 284 27.13 3.96 -14.90
N ARG A 285 26.37 4.85 -14.27
CA ARG A 285 26.86 5.71 -13.20
C ARG A 285 27.25 4.91 -11.95
N LEU A 286 26.41 3.99 -11.49
CA LEU A 286 26.72 3.14 -10.35
C LEU A 286 27.90 2.20 -10.62
N THR A 287 28.05 1.76 -11.87
CA THR A 287 29.16 0.90 -12.30
C THR A 287 30.51 1.58 -12.11
N VAL A 288 30.60 2.90 -12.27
CA VAL A 288 31.84 3.68 -12.05
C VAL A 288 32.35 3.56 -10.60
N GLY A 289 31.43 3.50 -9.63
CA GLY A 289 31.77 3.33 -8.21
C GLY A 289 31.81 1.86 -7.76
N TRP A 290 31.56 0.90 -8.65
CA TRP A 290 31.39 -0.49 -8.24
C TRP A 290 32.69 -1.08 -7.68
N GLY A 291 32.63 -1.65 -6.48
CA GLY A 291 33.79 -2.14 -5.73
C GLY A 291 34.47 -1.13 -4.80
N ASP A 292 34.17 0.17 -4.91
CA ASP A 292 34.57 1.19 -3.93
C ASP A 292 33.36 1.60 -3.08
N VAL A 293 33.45 1.36 -1.77
CA VAL A 293 32.35 1.57 -0.81
C VAL A 293 31.96 3.03 -0.67
N GLU A 294 32.91 3.96 -0.67
CA GLU A 294 32.61 5.38 -0.46
C GLU A 294 32.18 6.03 -1.78
N ALA A 295 32.81 5.66 -2.90
CA ALA A 295 32.41 6.16 -4.22
C ALA A 295 31.03 5.66 -4.63
N PHE A 296 30.72 4.37 -4.41
CA PHE A 296 29.39 3.82 -4.68
C PHE A 296 28.32 4.50 -3.85
N GLU A 297 28.52 4.68 -2.54
CA GLU A 297 27.54 5.34 -1.68
C GLU A 297 27.30 6.80 -2.10
N ALA A 298 28.35 7.54 -2.47
CA ALA A 298 28.22 8.92 -2.93
C ALA A 298 27.39 8.99 -4.23
N LEU A 299 27.69 8.12 -5.20
CA LEU A 299 26.98 8.04 -6.46
C LEU A 299 25.54 7.55 -6.29
N PHE A 300 25.31 6.57 -5.42
CA PHE A 300 23.99 6.04 -5.10
C PHE A 300 23.13 7.10 -4.39
N ARG A 301 23.69 7.84 -3.43
CA ARG A 301 22.99 8.96 -2.79
C ARG A 301 22.68 10.08 -3.77
N ASP A 302 23.62 10.45 -4.63
CA ASP A 302 23.38 11.48 -5.65
C ASP A 302 22.30 11.04 -6.64
N LEU A 303 22.30 9.77 -7.04
CA LEU A 303 21.29 9.17 -7.92
C LEU A 303 19.88 9.13 -7.27
N VAL A 304 19.82 8.90 -5.97
CA VAL A 304 18.56 8.76 -5.21
C VAL A 304 18.04 10.08 -4.64
N LEU A 305 18.92 11.01 -4.27
CA LEU A 305 18.62 12.22 -3.50
C LEU A 305 19.03 13.52 -4.21
N GLY A 306 19.83 13.46 -5.27
CA GLY A 306 20.28 14.64 -6.01
C GLY A 306 19.23 15.16 -6.99
N ASP A 307 19.43 16.41 -7.44
CA ASP A 307 18.56 17.09 -8.43
C ASP A 307 18.59 16.45 -9.83
N GLN A 308 19.41 15.41 -10.00
CA GLN A 308 19.53 14.58 -11.21
C GLN A 308 18.57 13.37 -11.19
N GLY A 309 17.96 13.07 -10.04
CA GLY A 309 16.86 12.10 -9.97
C GLY A 309 15.65 12.61 -10.74
N GLN A 310 14.91 11.72 -11.40
CA GLN A 310 13.71 12.12 -12.13
C GLN A 310 12.79 13.00 -11.27
N PRO A 311 12.16 14.05 -11.85
CA PRO A 311 11.30 14.97 -11.11
C PRO A 311 10.14 14.28 -10.37
N ASP A 312 9.79 13.05 -10.78
CA ASP A 312 8.72 12.22 -10.20
C ASP A 312 9.24 11.07 -9.30
N GLY A 313 10.56 10.93 -9.13
CA GLY A 313 11.20 9.86 -8.36
C GLY A 313 11.35 8.54 -9.13
N TRP A 314 11.88 7.52 -8.44
CA TRP A 314 12.13 6.19 -9.03
C TRP A 314 10.85 5.34 -9.08
N PRO A 315 10.54 4.69 -10.22
CA PRO A 315 9.54 3.62 -10.29
C PRO A 315 9.80 2.53 -9.26
N ALA A 316 8.75 1.88 -8.76
CA ALA A 316 8.87 0.93 -7.65
C ALA A 316 9.75 -0.29 -7.97
N ASP A 317 9.68 -0.78 -9.20
CA ASP A 317 10.51 -1.85 -9.76
C ASP A 317 11.97 -1.42 -9.95
N ALA A 318 12.21 -0.25 -10.54
CA ALA A 318 13.55 0.33 -10.63
C ALA A 318 14.16 0.57 -9.25
N TRP A 319 13.34 0.97 -8.27
CA TRP A 319 13.76 1.14 -6.88
C TRP A 319 14.11 -0.20 -6.21
N GLU A 320 13.29 -1.23 -6.40
CA GLU A 320 13.57 -2.58 -5.90
C GLU A 320 14.89 -3.12 -6.47
N GLU A 321 15.19 -2.85 -7.73
CA GLU A 321 16.46 -3.21 -8.35
C GLU A 321 17.64 -2.36 -7.84
N LEU A 322 17.45 -1.07 -7.60
CA LEU A 322 18.48 -0.20 -6.98
C LEU A 322 18.80 -0.64 -5.56
N GLU A 323 17.78 -0.99 -4.77
CA GLU A 323 17.93 -1.53 -3.42
C GLU A 323 18.65 -2.89 -3.46
N LEU A 324 18.31 -3.74 -4.43
CA LEU A 324 19.03 -4.99 -4.66
C LEU A 324 20.51 -4.73 -4.98
N LEU A 325 20.83 -3.78 -5.86
CA LEU A 325 22.21 -3.43 -6.20
C LEU A 325 22.98 -2.89 -4.99
N GLN A 326 22.37 -2.03 -4.18
CA GLN A 326 22.99 -1.55 -2.94
C GLN A 326 23.25 -2.69 -1.96
N ASN A 327 22.28 -3.60 -1.78
CA ASN A 327 22.44 -4.76 -0.90
C ASN A 327 23.53 -5.72 -1.39
N VAL A 328 23.61 -5.98 -2.69
CA VAL A 328 24.66 -6.81 -3.29
C VAL A 328 26.02 -6.17 -3.12
N HIS A 329 26.13 -4.86 -3.35
CA HIS A 329 27.37 -4.11 -3.15
C HIS A 329 27.82 -4.18 -1.68
N ASP A 330 26.91 -3.90 -0.75
CA ASP A 330 27.17 -3.92 0.70
C ASP A 330 27.64 -5.28 1.19
N LEU A 331 27.03 -6.35 0.69
CA LEU A 331 27.42 -7.72 1.03
C LEU A 331 28.81 -8.08 0.48
N SER A 332 29.16 -7.54 -0.68
CA SER A 332 30.40 -7.90 -1.39
C SER A 332 31.59 -7.06 -0.95
N TYR A 333 31.39 -5.77 -0.68
CA TYR A 333 32.45 -4.78 -0.45
C TYR A 333 32.34 -4.10 0.93
N GLY A 334 31.20 -4.21 1.60
CA GLY A 334 30.95 -3.64 2.92
C GLY A 334 30.22 -2.29 2.88
N ILE A 335 29.85 -1.80 4.07
CA ILE A 335 29.03 -0.59 4.22
C ILE A 335 29.93 0.64 4.47
N SER A 336 29.57 1.79 3.92
CA SER A 336 30.30 3.06 4.06
C SER A 336 30.36 3.57 5.50
N ALA A 337 31.39 4.36 5.81
CA ALA A 337 31.57 4.97 7.13
C ALA A 337 30.40 5.92 7.47
N ALA A 338 29.84 6.62 6.48
CA ALA A 338 28.70 7.51 6.63
C ALA A 338 27.40 6.76 7.02
N ARG A 339 27.16 5.56 6.46
CA ARG A 339 26.01 4.73 6.87
C ARG A 339 26.27 4.02 8.20
N LYS A 340 27.49 3.58 8.47
CA LYS A 340 27.91 3.01 9.75
C LYS A 340 27.77 4.01 10.92
N SER A 341 28.03 5.30 10.68
CA SER A 341 27.87 6.35 11.72
C SER A 341 26.39 6.64 12.00
N THR A 342 25.54 6.68 10.98
CA THR A 342 24.08 6.87 11.11
C THR A 342 23.44 5.74 11.92
N LEU A 343 23.92 4.50 11.76
CA LEU A 343 23.49 3.34 12.56
C LEU A 343 24.02 3.37 14.01
N LYS A 344 25.08 4.13 14.30
CA LYS A 344 25.69 4.22 15.64
C LYS A 344 25.11 5.32 16.53
N VAL A 345 24.39 6.31 16.00
CA VAL A 345 23.81 7.41 16.81
C VAL A 345 22.72 6.93 17.78
N GLY A 346 22.27 5.66 17.69
CA GLY A 346 21.32 5.05 18.64
C GLY A 346 21.93 4.41 19.89
N ARG A 347 23.25 4.46 20.12
CA ARG A 347 23.87 3.95 21.35
C ARG A 347 25.03 4.84 21.81
N ARG A 348 24.74 5.73 22.76
CA ARG A 348 25.50 5.88 24.00
C ARG A 348 24.70 6.64 25.06
N VAL A 349 24.94 6.18 26.28
CA VAL A 349 24.50 6.65 27.61
C VAL A 349 24.84 8.12 27.81
#